data_AF-A0A0Q8MUS2-F1
#
_entry.id   AF-A0A0Q8MUS2-F1
#
_cell.length_a   1.000
_cell.length_b   1.000
_cell.length_c   1.000
_cell.angle_alpha   90.00
_cell.angle_beta   90.00
_cell.angle_gamma   90.00
#
_symmetry.space_group_name_H-M   'P 1'
#
loop_
_entity.id
_entity.type
_entity.pdbx_description
1 polymer ?
#
loop_
_entity_poly.entity_id
_entity_poly.type
_entity_poly.pdbx_seq_one_letter_code
_entity_poly.pdbx_strand_id
1 'polypeptide(L)'
;MSRILSGGLAVALGANALAMLLASFWWYSAVPGVIATGAYNPHFVRDIGAAYLVTAGGLAWFAWRPVQGWPALVAAAAFLVLHAGIHIFDASCSSNPAADLIRDLPGVYLPAVLAAGLAVFARRGA
;
A
#
# COMPACT_ATOMS: atom_id res chain seq x y z
N MET A 1 -16.22 -3.32 12.73
CA MET A 1 -15.87 -2.54 11.52
C MET A 1 -14.36 -2.56 11.23
N SER A 2 -13.50 -2.10 12.15
CA SER A 2 -12.04 -1.96 11.91
C SER A 2 -11.33 -3.24 11.49
N ARG A 3 -11.73 -4.40 12.04
CA ARG A 3 -11.15 -5.71 11.67
C ARG A 3 -11.51 -6.13 10.25
N ILE A 4 -12.76 -5.89 9.82
CA ILE A 4 -13.24 -6.22 8.47
C ILE A 4 -12.52 -5.34 7.44
N LEU A 5 -12.43 -4.04 7.72
CA LEU A 5 -11.70 -3.10 6.87
C LEU A 5 -10.22 -3.48 6.73
N SER A 6 -9.55 -3.78 7.86
CA SER A 6 -8.16 -4.25 7.84
C SER A 6 -7.98 -5.56 7.07
N GLY A 7 -8.91 -6.50 7.23
CA GLY A 7 -8.90 -7.76 6.48
C GLY A 7 -9.08 -7.54 4.97
N GLY A 8 -10.01 -6.66 4.58
CA GLY A 8 -10.21 -6.28 3.18
C GLY A 8 -8.97 -5.64 2.56
N LEU A 9 -8.34 -4.70 3.29
CA LEU A 9 -7.07 -4.11 2.87
C LEU A 9 -5.96 -5.16 2.74
N ALA A 10 -5.85 -6.08 3.71
CA ALA A 10 -4.85 -7.15 3.68
C ALA A 10 -5.00 -8.03 2.43
N VAL A 11 -6.23 -8.41 2.07
CA VAL A 11 -6.49 -9.20 0.86
C VAL A 11 -6.13 -8.41 -0.41
N ALA A 12 -6.58 -7.16 -0.52
CA ALA A 12 -6.31 -6.35 -1.71
C ALA A 12 -4.80 -6.09 -1.91
N LEU A 13 -4.11 -5.67 -0.85
CA LEU A 13 -2.66 -5.41 -0.89
C LEU A 13 -1.86 -6.70 -1.04
N GLY A 14 -2.32 -7.81 -0.45
CA GLY A 14 -1.72 -9.12 -0.63
C GLY A 14 -1.83 -9.62 -2.07
N ALA A 15 -2.98 -9.44 -2.72
CA ALA A 15 -3.15 -9.77 -4.13
C ALA A 15 -2.22 -8.93 -5.02
N ASN A 16 -2.11 -7.62 -4.74
CA ASN A 16 -1.16 -6.74 -5.42
C ASN A 16 0.30 -7.18 -5.22
N ALA A 17 0.66 -7.57 -3.99
CA ALA A 17 1.97 -8.13 -3.65
C ALA A 17 2.28 -9.39 -4.46
N LEU A 18 1.34 -10.34 -4.51
CA LEU A 18 1.50 -11.58 -5.27
C LEU A 18 1.62 -11.31 -6.77
N ALA A 19 0.88 -10.35 -7.32
CA ALA A 19 1.03 -9.94 -8.72
C ALA A 19 2.44 -9.39 -9.01
N MET A 20 2.98 -8.53 -8.14
CA MET A 20 4.36 -8.04 -8.25
C MET A 20 5.41 -9.14 -8.10
N LEU A 21 5.18 -10.13 -7.23
CA LEU A 21 6.15 -11.21 -6.99
C LEU A 21 6.15 -12.26 -8.11
N LEU A 22 4.97 -12.66 -8.56
CA LEU A 22 4.76 -13.80 -9.45
C LEU A 22 4.60 -13.41 -10.91
N ALA A 23 4.13 -12.19 -11.19
CA ALA A 23 3.82 -11.68 -12.53
C ALA A 23 4.32 -10.24 -12.74
N SER A 24 5.55 -9.94 -12.26
CA SER A 24 6.10 -8.58 -12.19
C SER A 24 6.06 -7.80 -13.50
N PHE A 25 6.34 -8.45 -14.65
CA PHE A 25 6.32 -7.76 -15.95
C PHE A 25 4.90 -7.35 -16.35
N TRP A 26 3.94 -8.26 -16.21
CA TRP A 26 2.52 -7.96 -16.47
C TRP A 26 2.03 -6.84 -15.55
N TRP A 27 2.35 -6.91 -14.26
CA TRP A 27 1.99 -5.88 -13.29
C TRP A 27 2.54 -4.51 -13.69
N TYR A 28 3.83 -4.44 -14.03
CA TYR A 28 4.50 -3.21 -14.45
C TYR A 28 3.85 -2.60 -15.70
N SER A 29 3.41 -3.44 -16.65
CA SER A 29 2.73 -2.97 -17.86
C SER A 29 1.26 -2.59 -17.65
N ALA A 30 0.61 -3.15 -16.63
CA ALA A 30 -0.83 -2.97 -16.39
C ALA A 30 -1.15 -1.80 -15.45
N VAL A 31 -0.26 -1.47 -14.52
CA VAL A 31 -0.52 -0.42 -13.53
C VAL A 31 -0.28 0.97 -14.13
N PRO A 32 -1.29 1.85 -14.15
CA PRO A 32 -1.15 3.21 -14.69
C PRO A 32 -0.02 3.98 -13.99
N GLY A 33 0.77 4.71 -14.78
CA GLY A 33 1.85 5.57 -14.26
C GLY A 33 3.16 4.87 -13.97
N VAL A 34 3.17 3.56 -13.71
CA VAL A 34 4.41 2.82 -13.37
C VAL A 34 5.44 2.85 -14.51
N ILE A 35 5.00 2.77 -15.77
CA ILE A 35 5.90 2.85 -16.92
C ILE A 35 6.60 4.23 -17.01
N ALA A 36 5.98 5.28 -16.46
CA ALA A 36 6.55 6.63 -16.45
C ALA A 36 7.66 6.80 -15.40
N THR A 37 7.84 5.85 -14.48
CA THR A 37 8.84 5.96 -13.40
C THR A 37 10.23 5.42 -13.78
N GLY A 38 10.41 4.96 -15.02
CA GLY A 38 11.68 4.42 -15.53
C GLY A 38 11.56 2.99 -16.04
N ALA A 39 12.64 2.47 -16.66
CA ALA A 39 12.64 1.16 -17.31
C ALA A 39 12.34 -0.01 -16.36
N TYR A 40 11.72 -1.07 -16.89
CA TYR A 40 11.37 -2.26 -16.13
C TYR A 40 12.61 -2.89 -15.46
N ASN A 41 12.53 -3.06 -14.14
CA ASN A 41 13.49 -3.81 -13.35
C ASN A 41 12.74 -4.90 -12.55
N PRO A 42 12.91 -6.20 -12.87
CA PRO A 42 12.18 -7.28 -12.20
C PRO A 42 12.51 -7.41 -10.71
N HIS A 43 13.75 -7.09 -10.32
CA HIS A 43 14.18 -7.14 -8.93
C HIS A 43 13.47 -6.05 -8.13
N PHE A 44 13.52 -4.82 -8.63
CA PHE A 44 12.86 -3.67 -8.00
C PHE A 44 11.35 -3.88 -7.79
N VAL A 45 10.64 -4.38 -8.82
CA VAL A 45 9.20 -4.69 -8.68
C VAL A 45 8.95 -5.75 -7.61
N ARG A 46 9.80 -6.78 -7.53
CA ARG A 46 9.66 -7.84 -6.51
C ARG A 46 9.98 -7.34 -5.10
N ASP A 47 10.92 -6.41 -4.94
CA ASP A 47 11.21 -5.79 -3.64
C ASP A 47 10.00 -5.00 -3.12
N ILE A 48 9.34 -4.24 -4.00
CA ILE A 48 8.07 -3.58 -3.69
C ILE A 48 7.01 -4.63 -3.34
N GLY A 49 6.93 -5.72 -4.11
CA GLY A 49 6.08 -6.87 -3.82
C GLY A 49 6.28 -7.45 -2.43
N ALA A 50 7.53 -7.64 -2.01
CA ALA A 50 7.86 -8.14 -0.67
C ALA A 50 7.43 -7.15 0.43
N ALA A 51 7.65 -5.85 0.23
CA ALA A 51 7.21 -4.81 1.17
C ALA A 51 5.67 -4.78 1.31
N TYR A 52 4.94 -4.88 0.20
CA TYR A 52 3.48 -4.98 0.22
C TYR A 52 2.99 -6.29 0.85
N LEU A 53 3.70 -7.40 0.68
CA LEU A 53 3.37 -8.67 1.32
C LEU A 53 3.50 -8.59 2.85
N VAL A 54 4.58 -7.98 3.35
CA VAL A 54 4.77 -7.73 4.78
C VAL A 54 3.69 -6.79 5.32
N THR A 55 3.36 -5.74 4.58
CA THR A 55 2.28 -4.79 4.91
C THR A 55 0.93 -5.50 5.01
N ALA A 56 0.60 -6.35 4.04
CA ALA A 56 -0.61 -7.18 4.05
C ALA A 56 -0.63 -8.15 5.24
N GLY A 57 0.52 -8.75 5.58
CA GLY A 57 0.68 -9.59 6.76
C GLY A 57 0.39 -8.86 8.07
N GLY A 58 0.90 -7.63 8.22
CA GLY A 58 0.62 -6.79 9.39
C GLY A 58 -0.86 -6.44 9.54
N LEU A 59 -1.51 -6.08 8.42
CA LEU A 59 -2.96 -5.81 8.38
C LEU A 59 -3.80 -7.06 8.68
N ALA A 60 -3.42 -8.22 8.16
CA ALA A 60 -4.08 -9.50 8.42
C ALA A 60 -3.92 -9.91 9.89
N TRP A 61 -2.72 -9.74 10.45
CA TRP A 61 -2.45 -10.06 11.85
C TRP A 61 -3.30 -9.20 12.79
N PHE A 62 -3.40 -7.89 12.54
CA PHE A 62 -4.32 -7.03 13.27
C PHE A 62 -5.79 -7.45 13.10
N ALA A 63 -6.22 -7.80 11.89
CA ALA A 63 -7.59 -8.27 11.65
C ALA A 63 -7.92 -9.53 12.47
N TRP A 64 -6.96 -10.46 12.61
CA TRP A 64 -7.12 -11.68 13.39
C TRP A 64 -7.01 -11.42 14.90
N ARG A 65 -5.97 -10.70 15.34
CA ARG A 65 -5.57 -10.50 16.74
C ARG A 65 -5.39 -8.99 17.02
N PRO A 66 -6.46 -8.20 17.18
CA PRO A 66 -6.37 -6.74 17.18
C PRO A 66 -5.53 -6.15 18.32
N VAL A 67 -5.56 -6.78 19.51
CA VAL A 67 -4.76 -6.34 20.66
C VAL A 67 -3.26 -6.57 20.40
N GLN A 68 -2.88 -7.76 19.95
CA GLN A 68 -1.47 -8.12 19.70
C GLN A 68 -0.94 -7.56 18.38
N GLY A 69 -1.81 -7.36 17.40
CA GLY A 69 -1.45 -6.98 16.04
C GLY A 69 -1.44 -5.48 15.79
N TRP A 70 -1.84 -4.66 16.76
CA TRP A 70 -1.82 -3.21 16.60
C TRP A 70 -0.42 -2.67 16.23
N PRO A 71 0.71 -3.10 16.84
CA PRO A 71 2.03 -2.65 16.40
C PRO A 71 2.36 -3.01 14.95
N ALA A 72 1.90 -4.17 14.47
CA ALA A 72 2.09 -4.60 13.08
C ALA A 72 1.25 -3.76 12.11
N LEU A 73 0.02 -3.39 12.49
CA LEU A 73 -0.80 -2.41 11.76
C LEU A 73 -0.10 -1.04 11.69
N VAL A 74 0.51 -0.58 12.77
CA VAL A 74 1.25 0.70 12.79
C VAL A 74 2.42 0.67 11.80
N ALA A 75 3.20 -0.42 11.78
CA ALA A 75 4.29 -0.58 10.82
C ALA A 75 3.80 -0.60 9.37
N ALA A 76 2.70 -1.33 9.10
CA ALA A 76 2.06 -1.36 7.79
C ALA A 76 1.56 0.02 7.35
N ALA A 77 0.89 0.75 8.26
CA ALA A 77 0.43 2.11 8.00
C ALA A 77 1.59 3.08 7.75
N ALA A 78 2.68 2.97 8.52
CA ALA A 78 3.87 3.79 8.33
C ALA A 78 4.49 3.59 6.95
N PHE A 79 4.62 2.34 6.48
CA PHE A 79 5.09 2.06 5.12
C PHE A 79 4.18 2.71 4.06
N LEU A 80 2.86 2.51 4.16
CA LEU A 80 1.91 3.06 3.19
C LEU A 80 1.91 4.60 3.17
N VAL A 81 2.04 5.25 4.33
CA VAL A 81 2.12 6.72 4.42
C VAL A 81 3.43 7.24 3.82
N LEU A 82 4.56 6.61 4.13
CA LEU A 82 5.84 6.99 3.53
C LEU A 82 5.83 6.81 2.01
N HIS A 83 5.27 5.69 1.53
CA HIS A 83 5.11 5.43 0.11
C HIS A 83 4.20 6.46 -0.56
N ALA A 84 3.06 6.80 0.03
CA ALA A 84 2.21 7.89 -0.43
C ALA A 84 2.95 9.24 -0.46
N GLY A 85 3.85 9.49 0.50
CA GLY A 85 4.71 10.67 0.53
C GLY A 85 5.64 10.76 -0.69
N ILE A 86 6.18 9.63 -1.16
CA ILE A 86 6.98 9.57 -2.40
C ILE A 86 6.13 10.02 -3.59
N HIS A 87 4.91 9.48 -3.72
CA HIS A 87 4.01 9.86 -4.82
C HIS A 87 3.59 11.34 -4.76
N ILE A 88 3.42 11.92 -3.57
CA ILE A 88 3.16 13.36 -3.42
C ILE A 88 4.35 14.18 -3.93
N PHE A 89 5.57 13.78 -3.57
CA PHE A 89 6.78 14.44 -4.05
C PHE A 89 6.90 14.34 -5.57
N ASP A 90 6.74 13.15 -6.15
CA ASP A 90 6.82 12.94 -7.59
C ASP A 90 5.76 13.76 -8.35
N ALA A 91 4.51 13.77 -7.88
CA ALA A 91 3.45 14.59 -8.45
C ALA A 91 3.78 16.09 -8.37
N SER A 92 4.42 16.56 -7.29
CA SER A 92 4.80 17.97 -7.14
C SER A 92 5.87 18.43 -8.15
N CYS A 93 6.64 17.48 -8.67
CA CYS A 93 7.66 17.72 -9.69
C CYS A 93 7.18 17.45 -11.11
N SER A 94 5.92 17.01 -11.30
CA SER A 94 5.40 16.62 -12.60
C SER A 94 4.81 17.81 -13.38
N SER A 95 4.62 17.61 -14.69
CA SER A 95 3.97 18.60 -15.56
C SER A 95 2.46 18.69 -15.36
N ASN A 96 1.83 17.71 -14.68
CA ASN A 96 0.41 17.71 -14.37
C ASN A 96 0.13 17.07 -12.99
N PRO A 97 0.43 17.78 -11.89
CA PRO A 97 0.32 17.24 -10.53
C PRO A 97 -1.09 16.74 -10.20
N ALA A 98 -2.13 17.44 -10.67
CA ALA A 98 -3.51 17.07 -10.39
C ALA A 98 -3.89 15.72 -11.02
N ALA A 99 -3.45 15.46 -12.25
CA ALA A 99 -3.71 14.19 -12.92
C ALA A 99 -2.99 13.02 -12.22
N ASP A 100 -1.74 13.23 -11.78
CA ASP A 100 -1.00 12.21 -11.03
C ASP A 100 -1.64 11.92 -9.68
N LEU A 101 -2.08 12.96 -8.95
CA LEU A 101 -2.78 12.79 -7.69
C LEU A 101 -4.10 12.00 -7.85
N ILE A 102 -4.85 12.26 -8.92
CA ILE A 102 -6.11 11.54 -9.22
C ILE A 102 -5.83 10.09 -9.59
N ARG A 103 -4.80 9.84 -10.42
CA ARG A 103 -4.39 8.48 -10.82
C ARG A 103 -4.00 7.64 -9.62
N ASP A 104 -3.25 8.21 -8.69
CA ASP A 104 -2.66 7.47 -7.56
C ASP A 104 -3.62 7.34 -6.36
N LEU A 105 -4.71 8.10 -6.34
CA LEU A 105 -5.73 8.07 -5.28
C LEU A 105 -6.21 6.65 -4.91
N PRO A 106 -6.69 5.80 -5.84
CA PRO A 106 -7.24 4.50 -5.47
C PRO A 106 -6.16 3.51 -4.97
N GLY A 107 -4.97 3.55 -5.58
CA GLY A 107 -3.92 2.54 -5.36
C GLY A 107 -2.90 2.91 -4.29
N VAL A 108 -2.73 4.20 -3.99
CA VAL A 108 -1.66 4.71 -3.12
C VAL A 108 -2.23 5.48 -1.95
N TYR A 109 -3.04 6.53 -2.18
CA TYR A 109 -3.49 7.42 -1.10
C TYR A 109 -4.61 6.81 -0.26
N LEU A 110 -5.59 6.18 -0.91
CA LEU A 110 -6.70 5.53 -0.21
C LEU A 110 -6.22 4.45 0.78
N PRO A 111 -5.37 3.47 0.41
CA PRO A 111 -4.88 2.49 1.37
C PRO A 111 -4.06 3.12 2.49
N ALA A 112 -3.27 4.16 2.20
CA ALA A 112 -2.50 4.89 3.23
C ALA A 112 -3.41 5.57 4.26
N VAL A 113 -4.42 6.32 3.82
CA VAL A 113 -5.38 7.00 4.70
C VAL A 113 -6.17 6.00 5.53
N LEU A 114 -6.65 4.90 4.93
CA LEU A 114 -7.41 3.88 5.64
C LEU A 114 -6.55 3.18 6.69
N ALA A 115 -5.32 2.77 6.35
CA ALA A 115 -4.41 2.12 7.29
C ALA A 115 -3.99 3.07 8.44
N ALA A 116 -3.70 4.34 8.14
CA ALA A 116 -3.39 5.35 9.15
C ALA A 116 -4.57 5.61 10.09
N GLY A 117 -5.79 5.73 9.54
CA GLY A 117 -7.01 5.87 10.33
C GLY A 117 -7.24 4.66 11.25
N LEU A 118 -7.05 3.44 10.74
CA LEU A 118 -7.10 2.22 11.56
C LEU A 118 -6.07 2.26 12.69
N ALA A 119 -4.82 2.63 12.40
CA ALA A 119 -3.75 2.69 13.40
C ALA A 119 -4.07 3.69 14.54
N VAL A 120 -4.63 4.86 14.20
CA VAL A 120 -4.97 5.90 15.19
C VAL A 120 -6.23 5.56 15.98
N PHE A 121 -7.30 5.14 15.31
CA PHE A 121 -8.61 5.00 15.96
C PHE A 121 -8.84 3.63 16.58
N ALA A 122 -8.24 2.56 16.05
CA ALA A 122 -8.49 1.22 16.58
C ALA A 122 -7.79 0.95 17.92
N ARG A 123 -6.74 1.71 18.28
CA ARG A 123 -6.13 1.65 19.62
C ARG A 123 -7.09 2.06 20.73
N ARG A 124 -8.04 2.96 20.43
CA ARG A 124 -8.94 3.53 21.42
C ARG A 124 -10.14 2.64 21.75
N GLY A 125 -10.32 1.54 21.02
CA GLY A 125 -11.43 0.59 21.21
C GLY A 125 -11.00 -0.84 21.52
N ALA A 126 -9.72 -1.07 21.81
CA ALA A 126 -9.13 -2.34 22.22
C ALA A 126 -8.64 -2.21 23.67
#